data_AF-A0A840UJE5-F1
#
_entry.id   AF-A0A840UJE5-F1
#
_cell.length_a   1.000
_cell.length_b   1.000
_cell.length_c   1.000
_cell.angle_alpha   90.00
_cell.angle_beta   90.00
_cell.angle_gamma   90.00
#
_symmetry.space_group_name_H-M   'P 1'
#
loop_
_entity.id
_entity.type
_entity.pdbx_description
1 polymer ?
#
loop_
_entity_poly.entity_id
_entity_poly.type
_entity_poly.pdbx_seq_one_letter_code
_entity_poly.pdbx_strand_id
1 'polypeptide(L)' 'MDKTGLARSTVYKYIEAGTFPKPIDLGGRSVGWVDEEINDWILEKINQRDHCQ' A
#
# COMPACT_ATOMS: atom_id res chain seq x y z
N MET A 1 -9.28 -2.82 4.18
CA MET A 1 -7.79 -2.86 4.09
C MET A 1 -7.32 -4.24 4.48
N ASP A 2 -7.91 -5.24 3.84
CA ASP A 2 -7.90 -6.60 4.36
C ASP A 2 -6.66 -7.37 3.85
N LYS A 3 -6.03 -6.87 2.78
CA LYS A 3 -4.79 -7.40 2.22
C LYS A 3 -3.53 -6.98 2.99
N THR A 4 -3.51 -5.78 3.57
CA THR A 4 -2.33 -5.25 4.27
C THR A 4 -2.48 -5.25 5.79
N GLY A 5 -3.71 -5.42 6.31
CA GLY A 5 -3.99 -5.34 7.75
C GLY A 5 -3.73 -3.96 8.37
N LEU A 6 -3.43 -2.95 7.54
CA LEU A 6 -3.10 -1.61 8.01
C LEU A 6 -4.34 -0.78 8.31
N ALA A 7 -4.23 0.09 9.31
CA ALA A 7 -5.22 1.12 9.55
C ALA A 7 -5.22 2.16 8.42
N ARG A 8 -6.38 2.78 8.18
CA ARG A 8 -6.56 3.79 7.12
C ARG A 8 -5.57 4.94 7.23
N SER A 9 -5.33 5.39 8.46
CA SER A 9 -4.36 6.44 8.79
C SER A 9 -2.93 6.07 8.39
N THR A 10 -2.54 4.81 8.58
CA THR A 10 -1.20 4.34 8.23
C THR A 10 -1.01 4.28 6.73
N VAL A 11 -2.03 3.85 5.98
CA VAL A 11 -1.97 3.85 4.52
C VAL A 11 -1.82 5.27 3.99
N TYR A 12 -2.60 6.24 4.47
CA TYR A 12 -2.40 7.64 4.08
C TYR A 12 -1.01 8.16 4.43
N LYS A 13 -0.46 7.83 5.60
CA LYS A 13 0.92 8.17 5.95
C LYS A 13 1.94 7.58 4.99
N TYR A 14 1.76 6.34 4.56
CA TYR A 14 2.67 5.72 3.60
C TYR A 14 2.50 6.28 2.18
N ILE A 15 1.28 6.68 1.79
CA ILE A 15 1.03 7.44 0.56
C ILE A 15 1.75 8.78 0.62
N GLU A 16 1.67 9.51 1.74
CA GLU A 16 2.38 10.78 1.95
C GLU A 16 3.91 10.58 1.96
N ALA A 17 4.39 9.49 2.55
CA ALA A 17 5.80 9.12 2.55
C ALA A 17 6.30 8.62 1.17
N GLY A 18 5.41 8.49 0.17
CA GLY A 18 5.75 7.96 -1.16
C GLY A 18 6.15 6.48 -1.16
N THR A 19 5.82 5.77 -0.08
CA THR A 19 6.14 4.35 0.09
C THR A 19 4.97 3.45 -0.26
N PHE A 20 3.74 3.95 -0.36
CA PHE A 20 2.56 3.17 -0.76
C PHE A 20 2.08 3.57 -2.16
N PRO A 21 1.54 2.63 -2.95
CA PRO A 21 1.03 2.96 -4.28
C PRO A 21 -0.11 3.98 -4.22
N LYS A 22 -0.12 4.88 -5.20
CA LYS A 22 -1.10 5.95 -5.26
C LYS A 22 -2.48 5.38 -5.61
N PRO A 23 -3.55 5.80 -4.92
CA PRO A 23 -4.88 5.43 -5.32
C PRO A 23 -5.20 5.99 -6.71
N ILE A 24 -5.84 5.18 -7.54
CA ILE A 24 -6.39 5.58 -8.83
C ILE A 24 -7.84 5.98 -8.61
N ASP A 25 -8.22 7.14 -9.14
CA ASP A 25 -9.62 7.56 -9.14
C ASP A 25 -10.40 6.69 -10.13
N LEU A 26 -11.34 5.89 -9.61
CA LEU A 26 -12.19 5.03 -10.44
C LEU A 26 -13.51 5.74 -10.81
N GLY A 27 -13.61 7.04 -10.53
CA GLY A 27 -14.80 7.85 -10.69
C GLY A 27 -15.65 7.95 -9.42
N GLY A 28 -16.18 9.15 -9.19
CA GLY A 28 -17.10 9.43 -8.08
C GLY A 28 -16.38 9.62 -6.74
N ARG A 29 -16.81 8.88 -5.70
CA ARG A 29 -16.17 8.85 -4.36
C ARG A 29 -15.34 7.58 -4.14
N SER A 30 -15.09 6.84 -5.21
CA SER A 30 -14.44 5.53 -5.16
C SER A 30 -13.00 5.65 -5.64
N VAL A 31 -12.07 5.30 -4.76
CA VAL A 31 -10.65 5.15 -5.08
C VAL A 31 -10.31 3.67 -5.12
N GLY A 32 -9.54 3.28 -6.12
CA GLY A 32 -9.03 1.93 -6.29
C GLY A 32 -7.51 1.88 -6.19
N TRP A 33 -6.98 0.67 -6.03
CA TRP A 33 -5.56 0.40 -6.13
C TRP A 33 -5.36 -0.77 -7.10
N VAL A 34 -4.24 -0.76 -7.80
CA VAL A 34 -3.84 -1.88 -8.64
C VAL A 34 -3.38 -3.02 -7.74
N ASP A 35 -3.94 -4.20 -7.96
CA ASP A 35 -3.65 -5.37 -7.12
C ASP A 35 -2.16 -5.73 -7.14
N GLU A 36 -1.56 -5.68 -8.32
CA GLU A 36 -0.13 -5.95 -8.53
C GLU A 36 0.75 -4.97 -7.76
N GLU A 37 0.47 -3.67 -7.79
CA GLU A 37 1.24 -2.67 -7.03
C GLU A 37 1.15 -2.90 -5.52
N ILE A 38 -0.01 -3.31 -5.02
CA ILE A 38 -0.18 -3.63 -3.59
C ILE A 38 0.60 -4.89 -3.23
N ASN A 39 0.57 -5.93 -4.07
CA ASN A 39 1.34 -7.16 -3.83
C ASN A 39 2.84 -6.91 -3.86
N ASP A 40 3.34 -6.16 -4.85
CA ASP A 40 4.75 -5.81 -4.98
C ASP A 40 5.22 -5.02 -3.75
N TRP A 41 4.43 -4.04 -3.31
CA TRP A 41 4.69 -3.30 -2.08
C TRP A 41 4.76 -4.21 -0.84
N ILE A 42 3.82 -5.14 -0.68
CA ILE A 42 3.83 -6.10 0.45
C ILE A 42 5.11 -6.95 0.40
N LEU A 43 5.48 -7.45 -0.78
CA LEU A 43 6.69 -8.24 -0.98
C LEU A 43 7.96 -7.45 -0.63
N GLU A 44 8.04 -6.19 -1.06
CA GLU A 44 9.14 -5.31 -0.70
C GLU A 44 9.23 -5.10 0.82
N LYS A 45 8.09 -4.88 1.50
CA LYS A 45 8.06 -4.75 2.97
C LYS A 45 8.49 -6.02 3.68
N ILE A 46 8.09 -7.19 3.19
CA ILE A 46 8.52 -8.48 3.74
C ILE A 46 10.03 -8.64 3.54
N ASN A 47 10.53 -8.35 2.34
CA ASN A 47 11.95 -8.43 2.02
C ASN A 47 12.79 -7.47 2.89
N GLN A 48 12.34 -6.21 3.06
CA GLN A 48 12.96 -5.25 3.97
C GLN A 48 12.98 -5.71 5.44
N ARG A 49 11.97 -6.47 5.87
CA ARG A 49 11.91 -7.02 7.24
C ARG A 49 12.86 -8.20 7.40
N ASP A 50 12.96 -9.06 6.39
CA ASP A 50 13.81 -10.26 6.40
C ASP A 50 15.30 -9.92 6.23
N HIS A 51 15.62 -8.82 5.54
CA HIS A 51 16.98 -8.30 5.36
C HIS A 51 17.63 -7.73 6.64
N CYS A 52 17.00 -7.86 7.79
CA CYS A 52 17.64 -7.65 9.09
C CYS A 52 18.00 -9.02 9.69
N GLN A 53 18.90 -9.75 9.02
CA GLN A 53 19.58 -10.93 9.55
C GLN A 53 21.09 -10.75 9.49
#